data_AF-A0A3G9J0S2-F1
#
_entry.id   AF-A0A3G9J0S2-F1
#
_cell.length_a   1.000
_cell.length_b   1.000
_cell.length_c   1.000
_cell.angle_alpha   90.00
_cell.angle_beta   90.00
_cell.angle_gamma   90.00
#
_symmetry.space_group_name_H-M   'P 1'
#
loop_
_entity.id
_entity.type
_entity.pdbx_description
1 polymer ?
#
loop_
_entity_poly.entity_id
_entity_poly.type
_entity_poly.pdbx_seq_one_letter_code
_entity_poly.pdbx_strand_id
1 'polypeptide(L)'
;MRSPTVGDVYCIYSPLLKKYTACQITKWEPPVSKRSKGDAAILGLDWAGEEPLTPYGLQELRPLILDHHHWNKCYDELKIDAYIPKHYIYVGTITPLSTEAPRGYSYGGWREGEQFINKIRWESIPLTLRETFKKASKEHAQIQIGEKFLTKYSSTADEELLRSLSDLSELAQFPCLTEIRTDRLTDSLLTYITGNPLINKLELRGNGLESVDLSGTNLLRLYINAEGIEELVLNKGLMELTLAGSVSPSLRIHIENDGESLEVTFFDQVPDFQGLDRLGALSLTNVTEIDLAKIVKQFSSLRILKLWGKPGYISNLKCLEQVSTLQRLFLFNLFGFTGDQFPEPDKLPDLTWLSLSSIPAEAGKAIKKTYKNEPASRMFIDITQLRKPEWLLENLENPFRDWEVREQISLANAKKAREQYKKTRGAIQGLREREATGQEVDMESVLESIVVEYTQAFNKMNRRTHFIETLECEEVFVALEELLQTFTDSEKLTRKMLEVFEQARDF
;
A
#
# COMPACT_ATOMS: atom_id res chain seq x y z
N MET A 1 -8.02 -17.49 27.68
CA MET A 1 -8.57 -16.96 26.42
C MET A 1 -8.84 -18.16 25.51
N ARG A 2 -9.96 -18.19 24.80
CA ARG A 2 -10.40 -19.34 24.00
C ARG A 2 -9.52 -19.46 22.74
N SER A 3 -9.01 -20.65 22.44
CA SER A 3 -8.38 -20.92 21.13
C SER A 3 -9.45 -20.85 20.03
N PRO A 4 -9.10 -20.45 18.80
CA PRO A 4 -9.97 -20.60 17.64
C PRO A 4 -10.62 -21.98 17.64
N THR A 5 -11.95 -22.04 17.72
CA THR A 5 -12.69 -23.29 17.63
C THR A 5 -13.55 -23.25 16.38
N VAL A 6 -13.51 -24.32 15.60
CA VAL A 6 -14.35 -24.47 14.40
C VAL A 6 -15.83 -24.31 14.78
N GLY A 7 -16.53 -23.45 14.06
CA GLY A 7 -17.92 -23.08 14.29
C GLY A 7 -18.13 -21.82 15.14
N ASP A 8 -17.08 -21.29 15.78
CA ASP A 8 -17.19 -20.07 16.58
C ASP A 8 -17.55 -18.87 15.71
N VAL A 9 -18.50 -18.07 16.19
CA VAL A 9 -18.95 -16.83 15.58
C VAL A 9 -18.50 -15.65 16.43
N TYR A 10 -17.97 -14.63 15.76
CA TYR A 10 -17.52 -13.39 16.35
C TYR A 10 -18.18 -12.19 15.68
N CYS A 11 -18.35 -11.12 16.44
CA CYS A 11 -18.71 -9.79 15.94
C CYS A 11 -17.57 -8.80 16.11
N ILE A 12 -17.44 -7.88 15.16
CA ILE A 12 -16.52 -6.74 15.25
C ILE A 12 -17.22 -5.48 14.77
N TYR A 13 -16.97 -4.35 15.45
CA TYR A 13 -17.44 -3.05 15.00
C TYR A 13 -16.63 -2.60 13.79
N SER A 14 -17.32 -2.23 12.71
CA SER A 14 -16.76 -1.67 11.49
C SER A 14 -16.87 -0.14 11.54
N PRO A 15 -15.75 0.60 11.69
CA PRO A 15 -15.79 2.06 11.70
C PRO A 15 -16.35 2.66 10.40
N LEU A 16 -16.16 1.96 9.27
CA LEU A 16 -16.65 2.36 7.95
C LEU A 16 -18.17 2.23 7.81
N LEU A 17 -18.76 1.14 8.34
CA LEU A 17 -20.22 0.96 8.33
C LEU A 17 -20.91 1.65 9.50
N LYS A 18 -20.16 2.00 10.55
CA LYS A 18 -20.68 2.35 11.88
C LYS A 18 -21.63 1.29 12.43
N LYS A 19 -21.33 0.02 12.15
CA LYS A 19 -22.13 -1.16 12.53
C LYS A 19 -21.22 -2.31 12.91
N TYR A 20 -21.73 -3.24 13.70
CA TYR A 20 -21.11 -4.55 13.89
C TYR A 20 -21.31 -5.40 12.65
N THR A 21 -20.27 -6.12 12.25
CA THR A 21 -20.30 -7.20 11.26
C THR A 21 -19.95 -8.52 11.93
N ALA A 22 -20.29 -9.64 11.31
CA ALA A 22 -20.02 -10.97 11.86
C ALA A 22 -19.14 -11.83 10.96
N CYS A 23 -18.41 -12.75 11.58
CA CYS A 23 -17.58 -13.75 10.91
C CYS A 23 -17.62 -15.08 11.67
N GLN A 24 -17.38 -16.18 10.98
CA GLN A 24 -17.30 -17.52 11.56
C GLN A 24 -15.94 -18.17 11.29
N ILE A 25 -15.41 -18.89 12.28
CA ILE A 25 -14.26 -19.78 12.09
C ILE A 25 -14.75 -21.08 11.45
N THR A 26 -14.32 -21.37 10.23
CA THR A 26 -14.77 -22.56 9.48
C THR A 26 -13.76 -23.70 9.53
N LYS A 27 -12.47 -23.39 9.71
CA LYS A 27 -11.38 -24.37 9.85
C LYS A 27 -10.35 -23.89 10.87
N TRP A 28 -9.66 -24.84 11.46
CA TRP A 28 -8.55 -24.60 12.37
C TRP A 28 -7.52 -25.73 12.27
N GLU A 29 -6.26 -25.34 12.14
CA GLU A 29 -5.09 -26.19 12.10
C GLU A 29 -4.14 -25.75 13.22
N PRO A 30 -3.75 -26.64 14.13
CA PRO A 30 -2.89 -26.28 15.24
C PRO A 30 -1.49 -25.88 14.76
N PRO A 31 -0.75 -25.09 15.57
CA PRO A 31 0.66 -24.79 15.34
C PRO A 31 1.49 -26.05 15.06
N VAL A 32 2.19 -26.08 13.92
CA VAL A 32 3.14 -27.16 13.59
C VAL A 32 4.51 -26.98 14.25
N SER A 33 4.78 -25.81 14.83
CA SER A 33 6.00 -25.54 15.60
C SER A 33 5.80 -24.38 16.58
N LYS A 34 6.73 -24.17 17.51
CA LYS A 34 6.74 -23.00 18.41
C LYS A 34 6.81 -21.64 17.69
N ARG A 35 7.12 -21.62 16.40
CA ARG A 35 7.19 -20.40 15.57
C ARG A 35 5.95 -20.20 14.69
N SER A 36 5.14 -21.23 14.48
CA SER A 36 3.87 -21.14 13.76
C SER A 36 2.76 -20.80 14.76
N LYS A 37 1.83 -19.92 14.38
CA LYS A 37 0.65 -19.61 15.21
C LYS A 37 -0.51 -20.57 14.96
N GLY A 38 -0.33 -21.55 14.06
CA GLY A 38 -1.42 -22.34 13.50
C GLY A 38 -2.19 -21.53 12.46
N ASP A 39 -2.97 -22.21 11.65
CA ASP A 39 -3.77 -21.59 10.61
C ASP A 39 -5.26 -21.74 10.94
N ALA A 40 -6.05 -20.75 10.57
CA ALA A 40 -7.51 -20.82 10.64
C ALA A 40 -8.12 -20.34 9.33
N ALA A 41 -9.38 -20.70 9.11
CA ALA A 41 -10.20 -20.12 8.07
C ALA A 41 -11.30 -19.28 8.68
N ILE A 42 -11.50 -18.08 8.15
CA ILE A 42 -12.55 -17.15 8.56
C ILE A 42 -13.49 -16.91 7.39
N LEU A 43 -14.78 -17.09 7.64
CA LEU A 43 -15.87 -16.82 6.72
C LEU A 43 -16.57 -15.53 7.15
N GLY A 44 -16.60 -14.52 6.28
CA GLY A 44 -17.46 -13.36 6.44
C GLY A 44 -18.93 -13.77 6.42
N LEU A 45 -19.76 -13.18 7.26
CA LEU A 45 -21.19 -13.47 7.33
C LEU A 45 -22.01 -12.31 6.76
N ASP A 46 -23.12 -12.65 6.12
CA ASP A 46 -24.05 -11.69 5.53
C ASP A 46 -24.93 -11.06 6.62
N TRP A 47 -24.30 -10.34 7.54
CA TRP A 47 -24.96 -9.75 8.69
C TRP A 47 -24.27 -8.44 9.11
N ALA A 48 -25.08 -7.43 9.39
CA ALA A 48 -24.65 -6.22 10.08
C ALA A 48 -25.74 -5.70 11.04
N GLY A 49 -25.33 -5.15 12.19
CA GLY A 49 -26.24 -4.63 13.21
C GLY A 49 -25.68 -3.40 13.93
N GLU A 50 -26.57 -2.53 14.42
CA GLU A 50 -26.17 -1.38 15.26
C GLU A 50 -25.56 -1.84 16.59
N GLU A 51 -26.09 -2.95 17.13
CA GLU A 51 -25.61 -3.63 18.34
C GLU A 51 -24.91 -4.95 17.99
N PRO A 52 -24.03 -5.48 18.86
CA PRO A 52 -23.42 -6.79 18.65
C PRO A 52 -24.47 -7.91 18.48
N LEU A 53 -24.18 -8.90 17.64
CA LEU A 53 -25.04 -10.06 17.46
C LEU A 53 -25.22 -10.79 18.80
N THR A 54 -26.46 -11.19 19.09
CA THR A 54 -26.76 -12.01 20.25
C THR A 54 -26.81 -13.49 19.89
N PRO A 55 -26.65 -14.42 20.85
CA PRO A 55 -26.74 -15.85 20.58
C PRO A 55 -28.04 -16.30 19.91
N TYR A 56 -29.15 -15.58 20.10
CA TYR A 56 -30.44 -15.89 19.49
C TYR A 56 -30.44 -15.71 17.95
N GLY A 57 -29.63 -14.78 17.42
CA GLY A 57 -29.56 -14.52 15.98
C GLY A 57 -28.66 -15.49 15.20
N LEU A 58 -27.97 -16.40 15.88
CA LEU A 58 -26.98 -17.29 15.24
C LEU A 58 -27.58 -18.22 14.18
N GLN A 59 -28.85 -18.62 14.33
CA GLN A 59 -29.51 -19.54 13.40
C GLN A 59 -29.91 -18.89 12.06
N GLU A 60 -29.94 -17.56 12.00
CA GLU A 60 -30.34 -16.82 10.80
C GLU A 60 -29.14 -16.41 9.92
N LEU A 61 -27.92 -16.64 10.42
CA LEU A 61 -26.69 -16.27 9.74
C LEU A 61 -26.54 -17.01 8.41
N ARG A 62 -26.03 -16.28 7.42
CA ARG A 62 -25.71 -16.80 6.09
C ARG A 62 -24.27 -16.44 5.73
N PRO A 63 -23.58 -17.28 4.94
CA PRO A 63 -22.30 -16.90 4.36
C PRO A 63 -22.41 -15.59 3.58
N LEU A 64 -21.43 -14.70 3.73
CA LEU A 64 -21.29 -13.54 2.86
C LEU A 64 -20.89 -14.04 1.46
N ILE A 65 -21.76 -13.77 0.47
CA ILE A 65 -21.51 -14.09 -0.93
C ILE A 65 -20.94 -12.86 -1.63
N LEU A 66 -19.74 -12.99 -2.17
CA LEU A 66 -19.12 -11.98 -3.02
C LEU A 66 -19.62 -12.14 -4.45
N ASP A 67 -20.35 -11.14 -4.92
CA ASP A 67 -20.78 -11.02 -6.33
C ASP A 67 -20.62 -9.60 -6.87
N HIS A 68 -19.83 -8.75 -6.22
CA HIS A 68 -19.54 -7.40 -6.71
C HIS A 68 -18.49 -7.43 -7.83
N HIS A 69 -18.59 -6.52 -8.81
CA HIS A 69 -17.60 -6.38 -9.89
C HIS A 69 -17.21 -7.72 -10.54
N HIS A 70 -15.94 -8.12 -10.48
CA HIS A 70 -15.40 -9.33 -11.10
C HIS A 70 -15.60 -10.62 -10.28
N TRP A 71 -16.09 -10.53 -9.04
CA TRP A 71 -16.40 -11.73 -8.24
C TRP A 71 -17.55 -12.51 -8.88
N ASN A 72 -17.61 -13.82 -8.69
CA ASN A 72 -18.65 -14.67 -9.28
C ASN A 72 -19.23 -15.59 -8.20
N LYS A 73 -20.21 -15.08 -7.44
CA LYS A 73 -21.01 -15.81 -6.43
C LYS A 73 -20.20 -16.81 -5.59
N CYS A 74 -19.24 -16.29 -4.85
CA CYS A 74 -18.28 -17.07 -4.09
C CYS A 74 -18.21 -16.58 -2.64
N TYR A 75 -17.90 -17.46 -1.69
CA TYR A 75 -17.86 -17.08 -0.27
C TYR A 75 -16.67 -16.19 0.08
N ASP A 76 -16.91 -15.30 1.04
CA ASP A 76 -15.88 -14.47 1.65
C ASP A 76 -15.04 -15.25 2.67
N GLU A 77 -14.30 -16.26 2.20
CA GLU A 77 -13.54 -17.17 3.06
C GLU A 77 -12.02 -17.03 2.83
N LEU A 78 -11.28 -16.73 3.90
CA LEU A 78 -9.84 -16.49 3.89
C LEU A 78 -9.09 -17.35 4.89
N LYS A 79 -7.84 -17.68 4.54
CA LYS A 79 -6.87 -18.27 5.47
C LYS A 79 -6.23 -17.15 6.30
N ILE A 80 -6.16 -17.33 7.61
CA ILE A 80 -5.64 -16.37 8.58
C ILE A 80 -4.75 -17.08 9.61
N ASP A 81 -3.90 -16.32 10.30
CA ASP A 81 -3.24 -16.81 11.52
C ASP A 81 -4.29 -17.14 12.60
N ALA A 82 -4.10 -18.24 13.32
CA ALA A 82 -5.02 -18.70 14.37
C ALA A 82 -4.87 -17.93 15.71
N TYR A 83 -4.98 -16.59 15.68
CA TYR A 83 -5.16 -15.73 16.86
C TYR A 83 -6.48 -14.96 16.75
N ILE A 84 -7.12 -14.52 17.84
CA ILE A 84 -8.41 -13.80 17.79
C ILE A 84 -8.25 -12.39 18.36
N PRO A 85 -8.23 -11.33 17.52
CA PRO A 85 -7.97 -9.97 17.99
C PRO A 85 -8.94 -9.53 19.09
N LYS A 86 -8.46 -8.70 20.02
CA LYS A 86 -9.16 -8.29 21.25
C LYS A 86 -10.56 -7.69 21.00
N HIS A 87 -10.76 -7.03 19.86
CA HIS A 87 -12.01 -6.36 19.51
C HIS A 87 -13.07 -7.28 18.88
N TYR A 88 -12.74 -8.57 18.64
CA TYR A 88 -13.72 -9.57 18.22
C TYR A 88 -14.47 -10.12 19.42
N ILE A 89 -15.77 -9.86 19.44
CA ILE A 89 -16.69 -10.27 20.50
C ILE A 89 -17.20 -11.67 20.16
N TYR A 90 -16.89 -12.66 20.99
CA TYR A 90 -17.46 -14.01 20.84
C TYR A 90 -18.97 -13.99 21.07
N VAL A 91 -19.72 -14.57 20.14
CA VAL A 91 -21.19 -14.61 20.20
C VAL A 91 -21.69 -16.01 20.57
N GLY A 92 -21.12 -17.04 19.97
CA GLY A 92 -21.55 -18.42 20.16
C GLY A 92 -20.89 -19.36 19.16
N THR A 93 -21.34 -20.61 19.14
CA THR A 93 -20.81 -21.64 18.24
C THR A 93 -21.98 -22.30 17.52
N ILE A 94 -21.88 -22.36 16.18
CA ILE A 94 -22.82 -23.09 15.32
C ILE A 94 -22.03 -23.97 14.36
N THR A 95 -22.70 -24.90 13.68
CA THR A 95 -22.06 -25.70 12.62
C THR A 95 -21.45 -24.76 11.57
N PRO A 96 -20.21 -25.01 11.08
CA PRO A 96 -19.62 -24.23 10.00
C PRO A 96 -20.57 -24.10 8.81
N LEU A 97 -20.83 -22.86 8.38
CA LEU A 97 -21.72 -22.56 7.26
C LEU A 97 -21.05 -22.78 5.89
N SER A 98 -19.74 -23.00 5.88
CA SER A 98 -18.95 -23.41 4.71
C SER A 98 -18.09 -24.62 5.07
N THR A 99 -18.00 -25.55 4.13
CA THR A 99 -17.02 -26.64 4.14
C THR A 99 -15.98 -26.48 3.03
N GLU A 100 -16.08 -25.42 2.23
CA GLU A 100 -15.21 -25.16 1.09
C GLU A 100 -13.76 -24.96 1.54
N ALA A 101 -12.79 -25.25 0.67
CA ALA A 101 -11.42 -24.85 0.94
C ALA A 101 -11.33 -23.31 0.83
N PRO A 102 -10.70 -22.62 1.80
CA PRO A 102 -10.39 -21.21 1.64
C PRO A 102 -9.65 -21.01 0.32
N ARG A 103 -9.93 -19.93 -0.39
CA ARG A 103 -9.30 -19.70 -1.69
C ARG A 103 -7.78 -19.61 -1.52
N GLY A 104 -7.07 -20.41 -2.35
CA GLY A 104 -5.64 -20.67 -2.24
C GLY A 104 -4.76 -19.40 -2.20
N TYR A 105 -3.60 -19.53 -1.56
CA TYR A 105 -2.52 -18.55 -1.33
C TYR A 105 -2.88 -17.18 -0.73
N SER A 106 -4.16 -16.80 -0.61
CA SER A 106 -4.57 -15.56 0.03
C SER A 106 -4.52 -15.68 1.56
N TYR A 107 -3.32 -15.47 2.13
CA TYR A 107 -3.16 -15.20 3.55
C TYR A 107 -3.71 -13.80 3.82
N GLY A 108 -4.80 -13.73 4.58
CA GLY A 108 -5.46 -12.48 4.94
C GLY A 108 -5.24 -12.09 6.39
N GLY A 109 -5.67 -10.88 6.73
CA GLY A 109 -5.87 -10.46 8.12
C GLY A 109 -7.31 -10.67 8.57
N TRP A 110 -7.53 -10.52 9.87
CA TRP A 110 -8.87 -10.32 10.43
C TRP A 110 -9.49 -9.06 9.83
N ARG A 111 -10.72 -9.17 9.32
CA ARG A 111 -11.40 -8.11 8.55
C ARG A 111 -12.55 -7.46 9.31
N GLU A 112 -12.74 -6.18 9.05
CA GLU A 112 -13.73 -5.31 9.69
C GLU A 112 -14.94 -5.03 8.78
N GLY A 113 -15.21 -5.93 7.83
CA GLY A 113 -16.40 -5.85 6.97
C GLY A 113 -16.20 -5.12 5.64
N GLU A 114 -14.96 -4.95 5.16
CA GLU A 114 -14.64 -4.28 3.89
C GLU A 114 -15.39 -4.91 2.71
N GLN A 115 -15.48 -6.24 2.69
CA GLN A 115 -16.20 -6.96 1.63
C GLN A 115 -17.72 -6.82 1.73
N PHE A 116 -18.25 -6.65 2.94
CA PHE A 116 -19.66 -6.36 3.17
C PHE A 116 -20.04 -4.97 2.65
N ILE A 117 -19.16 -3.97 2.85
CA ILE A 117 -19.31 -2.62 2.28
C ILE A 117 -19.32 -2.68 0.75
N ASN A 118 -18.36 -3.40 0.15
CA ASN A 118 -18.30 -3.55 -1.30
C ASN A 118 -19.55 -4.24 -1.87
N LYS A 119 -20.11 -5.21 -1.14
CA LYS A 119 -21.40 -5.83 -1.48
C LYS A 119 -22.54 -4.80 -1.45
N ILE A 120 -22.74 -4.08 -0.34
CA ILE A 120 -23.81 -3.07 -0.23
C ILE A 120 -23.70 -2.04 -1.35
N ARG A 121 -22.50 -1.53 -1.60
CA ARG A 121 -22.25 -0.54 -2.66
C ARG A 121 -22.60 -1.08 -4.02
N TRP A 122 -22.13 -2.29 -4.34
CA TRP A 122 -22.51 -2.95 -5.58
C TRP A 122 -24.03 -3.10 -5.70
N GLU A 123 -24.69 -3.58 -4.67
CA GLU A 123 -26.15 -3.78 -4.68
C GLU A 123 -26.94 -2.47 -4.81
N SER A 124 -26.37 -1.34 -4.39
CA SER A 124 -26.94 0.00 -4.59
C SER A 124 -26.86 0.48 -6.05
N ILE A 125 -26.00 -0.11 -6.87
CA ILE A 125 -25.92 0.18 -8.31
C ILE A 125 -27.14 -0.42 -9.02
N PRO A 126 -27.80 0.32 -9.95
CA PRO A 126 -28.91 -0.20 -10.74
C PRO A 126 -28.62 -1.58 -11.34
N LEU A 127 -29.59 -2.50 -11.21
CA LEU A 127 -29.45 -3.90 -11.64
C LEU A 127 -29.01 -4.00 -13.11
N THR A 128 -29.56 -3.16 -13.98
CA THR A 128 -29.23 -3.12 -15.41
C THR A 128 -27.75 -2.80 -15.66
N LEU A 129 -27.16 -1.87 -14.92
CA LEU A 129 -25.74 -1.54 -15.02
C LEU A 129 -24.87 -2.70 -14.52
N ARG A 130 -25.26 -3.34 -13.41
CA ARG A 130 -24.56 -4.52 -12.89
C ARG A 130 -24.58 -5.69 -13.86
N GLU A 131 -25.73 -5.99 -14.46
CA GLU A 131 -25.86 -7.05 -15.46
C GLU A 131 -25.04 -6.76 -16.71
N THR A 132 -25.04 -5.50 -17.17
CA THR A 132 -24.23 -5.04 -18.30
C THR A 132 -22.73 -5.20 -18.00
N PHE A 133 -22.29 -4.77 -16.81
CA PHE A 133 -20.92 -4.99 -16.33
C PHE A 133 -20.57 -6.48 -16.35
N LYS A 134 -21.37 -7.34 -15.71
CA LYS A 134 -21.09 -8.79 -15.59
C LYS A 134 -21.04 -9.50 -16.93
N LYS A 135 -21.85 -9.05 -17.89
CA LYS A 135 -21.82 -9.55 -19.25
C LYS A 135 -20.53 -9.11 -19.95
N ALA A 136 -20.24 -7.81 -19.93
CA ALA A 136 -19.05 -7.24 -20.57
C ALA A 136 -17.74 -7.78 -19.97
N SER A 137 -17.69 -8.05 -18.66
CA SER A 137 -16.49 -8.59 -17.98
C SER A 137 -16.10 -10.00 -18.44
N LYS A 138 -16.97 -10.69 -19.20
CA LYS A 138 -16.74 -12.01 -19.79
C LYS A 138 -16.56 -11.93 -21.31
N GLU A 139 -16.74 -10.75 -21.89
CA GLU A 139 -16.60 -10.50 -23.33
C GLU A 139 -15.19 -10.00 -23.64
N HIS A 140 -14.46 -10.68 -24.52
CA HIS A 140 -13.16 -10.22 -25.03
C HIS A 140 -13.29 -9.40 -26.31
N ALA A 141 -14.45 -8.77 -26.53
CA ALA A 141 -14.69 -7.96 -27.73
C ALA A 141 -13.82 -6.70 -27.71
N GLN A 142 -13.29 -6.35 -28.88
CA GLN A 142 -12.52 -5.12 -29.09
C GLN A 142 -13.45 -3.98 -29.54
N ILE A 143 -13.10 -2.77 -29.11
CA ILE A 143 -13.71 -1.50 -29.48
C ILE A 143 -12.62 -0.63 -30.08
N GLN A 144 -12.94 0.02 -31.19
CA GLN A 144 -12.06 1.00 -31.79
C GLN A 144 -12.49 2.41 -31.34
N ILE A 145 -11.57 3.16 -30.75
CA ILE A 145 -11.72 4.59 -30.44
C ILE A 145 -10.55 5.32 -31.10
N GLY A 146 -10.85 6.20 -32.04
CA GLY A 146 -9.81 6.79 -32.91
C GLY A 146 -8.99 5.70 -33.59
N GLU A 147 -7.66 5.73 -33.40
CA GLU A 147 -6.72 4.74 -33.92
C GLU A 147 -6.45 3.57 -32.95
N LYS A 148 -7.03 3.60 -31.74
CA LYS A 148 -6.78 2.61 -30.68
C LYS A 148 -7.81 1.50 -30.68
N PHE A 149 -7.35 0.29 -30.37
CA PHE A 149 -8.20 -0.86 -30.07
C PHE A 149 -8.12 -1.21 -28.58
N LEU A 150 -9.23 -1.07 -27.88
CA LEU A 150 -9.37 -1.40 -26.46
C LEU A 150 -10.37 -2.54 -26.27
N THR A 151 -10.30 -3.23 -25.14
CA THR A 151 -11.28 -4.30 -24.84
C THR A 151 -12.49 -3.74 -24.11
N LYS A 152 -13.67 -4.35 -24.30
CA LYS A 152 -14.89 -3.98 -23.58
C LYS A 152 -14.79 -4.06 -22.06
N TYR A 153 -13.97 -4.96 -21.55
CA TYR A 153 -13.77 -5.14 -20.11
C TYR A 153 -12.70 -4.20 -19.54
N SER A 154 -12.14 -3.27 -20.33
CA SER A 154 -11.22 -2.26 -19.84
C SER A 154 -11.83 -1.51 -18.65
N SER A 155 -11.11 -1.50 -17.53
CA SER A 155 -11.59 -0.93 -16.26
C SER A 155 -11.15 0.52 -16.04
N THR A 156 -10.30 1.03 -16.92
CA THR A 156 -9.60 2.30 -16.76
C THR A 156 -9.69 3.12 -18.04
N ALA A 157 -9.99 4.41 -17.90
CA ALA A 157 -9.86 5.41 -18.95
C ALA A 157 -8.73 6.36 -18.54
N ASP A 158 -7.63 6.33 -19.30
CA ASP A 158 -6.48 7.19 -19.09
C ASP A 158 -6.57 8.48 -19.91
N GLU A 159 -5.64 9.40 -19.67
CA GLU A 159 -5.57 10.70 -20.33
C GLU A 159 -5.52 10.57 -21.86
N GLU A 160 -4.83 9.54 -22.38
CA GLU A 160 -4.71 9.33 -23.82
C GLU A 160 -6.04 8.87 -24.43
N LEU A 161 -6.77 7.96 -23.76
CA LEU A 161 -8.13 7.59 -24.17
C LEU A 161 -9.04 8.83 -24.11
N LEU A 162 -9.06 9.56 -23.01
CA LEU A 162 -9.92 10.73 -22.83
C LEU A 162 -9.70 11.79 -23.93
N ARG A 163 -8.44 12.03 -24.34
CA ARG A 163 -8.10 12.95 -25.44
C ARG A 163 -8.52 12.43 -26.83
N SER A 164 -8.68 11.13 -26.99
CA SER A 164 -9.10 10.51 -28.25
C SER A 164 -10.62 10.51 -28.45
N LEU A 165 -11.40 10.80 -27.40
CA LEU A 165 -12.86 10.86 -27.47
C LEU A 165 -13.30 12.14 -28.20
N SER A 166 -14.29 12.00 -29.08
CA SER A 166 -15.03 13.14 -29.61
C SER A 166 -16.04 13.66 -28.58
N ASP A 167 -16.62 12.74 -27.79
CA ASP A 167 -17.56 13.05 -26.71
C ASP A 167 -17.46 12.04 -25.56
N LEU A 168 -17.68 12.48 -24.30
CA LEU A 168 -17.59 11.60 -23.12
C LEU A 168 -18.64 10.48 -23.11
N SER A 169 -19.76 10.62 -23.83
CA SER A 169 -20.76 9.55 -23.95
C SER A 169 -20.21 8.29 -24.64
N GLU A 170 -19.11 8.40 -25.39
CA GLU A 170 -18.41 7.24 -25.96
C GLU A 170 -17.88 6.28 -24.89
N LEU A 171 -17.66 6.75 -23.65
CA LEU A 171 -17.28 5.90 -22.53
C LEU A 171 -18.34 4.85 -22.18
N ALA A 172 -19.60 5.02 -22.61
CA ALA A 172 -20.65 4.00 -22.47
C ALA A 172 -20.31 2.68 -23.19
N GLN A 173 -19.36 2.70 -24.12
CA GLN A 173 -18.82 1.50 -24.77
C GLN A 173 -17.98 0.63 -23.83
N PHE A 174 -17.57 1.14 -22.66
CA PHE A 174 -16.79 0.43 -21.63
C PHE A 174 -17.61 0.20 -20.35
N PRO A 175 -18.54 -0.78 -20.31
CA PRO A 175 -19.38 -1.01 -19.13
C PRO A 175 -18.63 -1.43 -17.87
N CYS A 176 -17.38 -1.88 -18.01
CA CYS A 176 -16.52 -2.28 -16.90
C CYS A 176 -15.66 -1.15 -16.34
N LEU A 177 -15.83 0.08 -16.85
CA LEU A 177 -15.06 1.23 -16.42
C LEU A 177 -15.33 1.55 -14.94
N THR A 178 -14.27 1.61 -14.14
CA THR A 178 -14.31 1.90 -12.70
C THR A 178 -13.32 2.97 -12.28
N GLU A 179 -12.38 3.32 -13.14
CA GLU A 179 -11.25 4.21 -12.85
C GLU A 179 -11.05 5.22 -13.98
N ILE A 180 -10.89 6.48 -13.60
CA ILE A 180 -10.50 7.57 -14.49
C ILE A 180 -9.12 8.06 -14.06
N ARG A 181 -8.20 8.21 -15.02
CA ARG A 181 -6.88 8.83 -14.81
C ARG A 181 -6.74 10.01 -15.76
N THR A 182 -6.49 11.19 -15.23
CA THR A 182 -6.43 12.41 -16.03
C THR A 182 -5.52 13.46 -15.43
N ASP A 183 -5.04 14.36 -16.27
CA ASP A 183 -4.28 15.55 -15.87
C ASP A 183 -5.18 16.80 -15.77
N ARG A 184 -6.49 16.68 -16.00
CA ARG A 184 -7.43 17.80 -15.96
C ARG A 184 -8.84 17.39 -15.59
N LEU A 185 -9.38 18.01 -14.55
CA LEU A 185 -10.79 17.85 -14.17
C LEU A 185 -11.65 18.93 -14.86
N THR A 186 -12.37 18.57 -15.91
CA THR A 186 -13.36 19.46 -16.55
C THR A 186 -14.74 19.26 -15.94
N ASP A 187 -15.63 20.27 -16.04
CA ASP A 187 -17.02 20.18 -15.57
C ASP A 187 -17.77 18.99 -16.20
N SER A 188 -17.52 18.73 -17.49
CA SER A 188 -18.12 17.61 -18.21
C SER A 188 -17.65 16.25 -17.66
N LEU A 189 -16.37 16.12 -17.32
CA LEU A 189 -15.81 14.91 -16.73
C LEU A 189 -16.32 14.72 -15.30
N LEU A 190 -16.36 15.77 -14.50
CA LEU A 190 -16.93 15.73 -13.15
C LEU A 190 -18.41 15.33 -13.17
N THR A 191 -19.18 15.86 -14.12
CA THR A 191 -20.59 15.48 -14.34
C THR A 191 -20.70 13.99 -14.69
N TYR A 192 -19.83 13.49 -15.58
CA TYR A 192 -19.78 12.08 -15.94
C TYR A 192 -19.47 11.18 -14.73
N ILE A 193 -18.45 11.52 -13.94
CA ILE A 193 -18.07 10.76 -12.73
C ILE A 193 -19.21 10.74 -11.72
N THR A 194 -19.84 11.89 -11.48
CA THR A 194 -20.99 12.05 -10.57
C THR A 194 -22.18 11.19 -11.01
N GLY A 195 -22.46 11.16 -12.32
CA GLY A 195 -23.58 10.41 -12.89
C GLY A 195 -23.33 8.90 -13.01
N ASN A 196 -22.11 8.40 -12.78
CA ASN A 196 -21.75 7.01 -13.04
C ASN A 196 -21.29 6.29 -11.76
N PRO A 197 -22.17 5.54 -11.08
CA PRO A 197 -21.86 4.92 -9.78
C PRO A 197 -20.87 3.76 -9.85
N LEU A 198 -20.47 3.31 -11.05
CA LEU A 198 -19.39 2.33 -11.21
C LEU A 198 -18.00 2.98 -11.09
N ILE A 199 -17.88 4.28 -11.37
CA ILE A 199 -16.62 5.02 -11.24
C ILE A 199 -16.33 5.23 -9.76
N ASN A 200 -15.33 4.49 -9.26
CA ASN A 200 -14.98 4.46 -7.85
C ASN A 200 -13.50 4.82 -7.60
N LYS A 201 -12.73 5.09 -8.64
CA LYS A 201 -11.36 5.61 -8.53
C LYS A 201 -11.14 6.79 -9.45
N LEU A 202 -10.45 7.79 -8.93
CA LEU A 202 -9.98 8.94 -9.71
C LEU A 202 -8.49 9.15 -9.41
N GLU A 203 -7.71 9.28 -10.47
CA GLU A 203 -6.32 9.74 -10.41
C GLU A 203 -6.23 11.07 -11.16
N LEU A 204 -6.01 12.15 -10.42
CA LEU A 204 -5.95 13.53 -10.93
C LEU A 204 -4.52 14.07 -10.75
N ARG A 205 -3.68 13.93 -11.77
CA ARG A 205 -2.24 14.25 -11.70
C ARG A 205 -1.92 15.73 -11.95
N GLY A 206 -2.86 16.42 -12.58
CA GLY A 206 -2.89 17.86 -12.76
C GLY A 206 -4.31 18.35 -12.60
N ASN A 207 -4.48 19.58 -12.13
CA ASN A 207 -5.81 20.18 -12.09
C ASN A 207 -5.75 21.67 -12.40
N GLY A 208 -4.71 22.39 -11.95
CA GLY A 208 -4.62 23.84 -12.11
C GLY A 208 -5.80 24.57 -11.44
N LEU A 209 -6.47 23.90 -10.51
CA LEU A 209 -7.65 24.36 -9.79
C LEU A 209 -7.24 24.72 -8.36
N GLU A 210 -7.74 25.83 -7.86
CA GLU A 210 -7.55 26.25 -6.48
C GLU A 210 -8.54 25.53 -5.53
N SER A 211 -9.72 25.19 -6.05
CA SER A 211 -10.78 24.49 -5.31
C SER A 211 -11.30 23.30 -6.13
N VAL A 212 -11.41 22.13 -5.49
CA VAL A 212 -11.86 20.88 -6.10
C VAL A 212 -13.00 20.29 -5.26
N ASP A 213 -14.21 20.26 -5.82
CA ASP A 213 -15.39 19.65 -5.19
C ASP A 213 -15.72 18.31 -5.85
N LEU A 214 -15.53 17.23 -5.08
CA LEU A 214 -15.86 15.86 -5.44
C LEU A 214 -16.99 15.30 -4.58
N SER A 215 -17.69 16.12 -3.80
CA SER A 215 -18.71 15.70 -2.84
C SER A 215 -19.86 14.89 -3.46
N GLY A 216 -20.21 15.20 -4.72
CA GLY A 216 -21.25 14.51 -5.49
C GLY A 216 -20.82 13.16 -6.08
N THR A 217 -19.54 12.80 -6.00
CA THR A 217 -19.01 11.56 -6.60
C THR A 217 -19.25 10.33 -5.72
N ASN A 218 -18.91 9.14 -6.22
CA ASN A 218 -18.99 7.87 -5.49
C ASN A 218 -17.60 7.22 -5.32
N LEU A 219 -16.56 8.05 -5.23
CA LEU A 219 -15.18 7.57 -5.18
C LEU A 219 -14.90 6.81 -3.88
N LEU A 220 -14.10 5.75 -4.02
CA LEU A 220 -13.51 5.00 -2.92
C LEU A 220 -12.04 5.32 -2.76
N ARG A 221 -11.38 5.63 -3.87
CA ARG A 221 -9.96 5.96 -3.92
C ARG A 221 -9.75 7.21 -4.74
N LEU A 222 -9.02 8.16 -4.17
CA LEU A 222 -8.61 9.38 -4.85
C LEU A 222 -7.08 9.48 -4.77
N TYR A 223 -6.43 9.56 -5.92
CA TYR A 223 -5.09 10.13 -6.02
C TYR A 223 -5.23 11.53 -6.59
N ILE A 224 -4.64 12.52 -5.93
CA ILE A 224 -4.65 13.90 -6.41
C ILE A 224 -3.29 14.55 -6.18
N ASN A 225 -2.76 15.18 -7.22
CA ASN A 225 -1.68 16.15 -7.07
C ASN A 225 -2.28 17.43 -6.47
N ALA A 226 -1.89 17.75 -5.24
CA ALA A 226 -2.44 18.84 -4.44
C ALA A 226 -1.79 20.20 -4.72
N GLU A 227 -0.85 20.28 -5.66
CA GLU A 227 -0.16 21.52 -5.99
C GLU A 227 -1.14 22.61 -6.45
N GLY A 228 -1.15 23.73 -5.72
CA GLY A 228 -2.03 24.88 -5.98
C GLY A 228 -3.45 24.76 -5.42
N ILE A 229 -3.83 23.63 -4.81
CA ILE A 229 -5.16 23.46 -4.21
C ILE A 229 -5.18 24.04 -2.79
N GLU A 230 -6.19 24.86 -2.51
CA GLU A 230 -6.49 25.41 -1.19
C GLU A 230 -7.76 24.83 -0.57
N GLU A 231 -8.68 24.30 -1.39
CA GLU A 231 -9.92 23.68 -0.89
C GLU A 231 -10.21 22.35 -1.62
N LEU A 232 -10.45 21.29 -0.85
CA LEU A 232 -10.77 19.96 -1.37
C LEU A 232 -11.99 19.39 -0.64
N VAL A 233 -13.11 19.24 -1.35
CA VAL A 233 -14.35 18.66 -0.80
C VAL A 233 -14.49 17.23 -1.30
N LEU A 234 -14.58 16.27 -0.38
CA LEU A 234 -14.57 14.83 -0.67
C LEU A 234 -15.95 14.20 -0.48
N ASN A 235 -16.25 13.18 -1.26
CA ASN A 235 -17.52 12.46 -1.14
C ASN A 235 -17.60 11.63 0.15
N LYS A 236 -18.85 11.35 0.55
CA LYS A 236 -19.14 10.41 1.62
C LYS A 236 -18.61 9.02 1.27
N GLY A 237 -17.89 8.43 2.23
CA GLY A 237 -17.40 7.05 2.13
C GLY A 237 -16.13 6.87 1.30
N LEU A 238 -15.43 7.95 0.93
CA LEU A 238 -14.06 7.84 0.44
C LEU A 238 -13.20 7.11 1.49
N MET A 239 -12.42 6.13 1.04
CA MET A 239 -11.65 5.25 1.92
C MET A 239 -10.15 5.50 1.83
N GLU A 240 -9.64 5.82 0.65
CA GLU A 240 -8.21 6.02 0.42
C GLU A 240 -8.00 7.36 -0.31
N LEU A 241 -7.14 8.20 0.25
CA LEU A 241 -6.69 9.46 -0.35
C LEU A 241 -5.17 9.44 -0.45
N THR A 242 -4.62 9.68 -1.63
CA THR A 242 -3.20 9.97 -1.83
C THR A 242 -3.05 11.42 -2.22
N LEU A 243 -2.32 12.18 -1.40
CA LEU A 243 -1.96 13.57 -1.67
C LEU A 243 -0.51 13.60 -2.16
N ALA A 244 -0.34 13.90 -3.44
CA ALA A 244 0.95 14.04 -4.10
C ALA A 244 1.28 15.51 -4.37
N GLY A 245 2.53 15.79 -4.74
CA GLY A 245 3.00 17.15 -5.03
C GLY A 245 3.12 18.02 -3.78
N SER A 246 3.31 19.33 -4.00
CA SER A 246 3.47 20.30 -2.92
C SER A 246 2.13 20.66 -2.31
N VAL A 247 1.85 20.17 -1.10
CA VAL A 247 0.62 20.48 -0.36
C VAL A 247 0.73 21.86 0.31
N SER A 248 -0.25 22.73 0.05
CA SER A 248 -0.32 24.05 0.67
C SER A 248 -0.68 23.98 2.17
N PRO A 249 -0.01 24.72 3.06
CA PRO A 249 -0.42 24.88 4.46
C PRO A 249 -1.83 25.46 4.64
N SER A 250 -2.34 26.16 3.62
CA SER A 250 -3.69 26.71 3.60
C SER A 250 -4.75 25.68 3.19
N LEU A 251 -4.35 24.50 2.69
CA LEU A 251 -5.28 23.48 2.22
C LEU A 251 -6.28 23.11 3.31
N ARG A 252 -7.56 23.19 2.98
CA ARG A 252 -8.67 22.70 3.79
C ARG A 252 -9.35 21.54 3.10
N ILE A 253 -9.38 20.40 3.78
CA ILE A 253 -10.04 19.19 3.31
C ILE A 253 -11.38 19.05 4.02
N HIS A 254 -12.45 18.86 3.27
CA HIS A 254 -13.79 18.63 3.79
C HIS A 254 -14.21 17.19 3.53
N ILE A 255 -14.41 16.41 4.59
CA ILE A 255 -14.88 15.03 4.50
C ILE A 255 -15.74 14.70 5.73
N GLU A 256 -16.60 13.69 5.60
CA GLU A 256 -17.44 13.22 6.70
C GLU A 256 -16.59 12.83 7.93
N ASN A 257 -16.99 13.33 9.11
CA ASN A 257 -16.37 13.04 10.40
C ASN A 257 -14.86 13.31 10.44
N ASP A 258 -14.38 14.32 9.70
CA ASP A 258 -12.98 14.78 9.71
C ASP A 258 -11.97 13.65 9.44
N GLY A 259 -12.34 12.68 8.60
CA GLY A 259 -11.46 11.61 8.12
C GLY A 259 -11.41 10.37 9.01
N GLU A 260 -12.35 10.19 9.94
CA GLU A 260 -12.39 9.03 10.87
C GLU A 260 -12.25 7.66 10.19
N SER A 261 -12.77 7.52 8.97
CA SER A 261 -12.72 6.28 8.20
C SER A 261 -11.76 6.33 7.01
N LEU A 262 -11.02 7.43 6.85
CA LEU A 262 -10.10 7.66 5.74
C LEU A 262 -8.70 7.14 6.07
N GLU A 263 -8.08 6.48 5.10
CA GLU A 263 -6.63 6.30 5.03
C GLU A 263 -6.04 7.37 4.10
N VAL A 264 -5.06 8.13 4.60
CA VAL A 264 -4.32 9.10 3.79
C VAL A 264 -2.88 8.63 3.59
N THR A 265 -2.42 8.70 2.34
CA THR A 265 -1.02 8.45 1.97
C THR A 265 -0.31 9.75 1.61
N PHE A 266 0.86 9.93 2.21
CA PHE A 266 1.83 10.98 1.88
C PHE A 266 3.18 10.36 1.47
N PHE A 267 4.01 11.18 0.86
CA PHE A 267 5.39 10.88 0.48
C PHE A 267 6.34 11.80 1.23
N ASP A 268 7.46 11.25 1.68
CA ASP A 268 8.59 11.91 2.34
C ASP A 268 8.29 12.52 3.72
N GLN A 269 7.32 13.44 3.81
CA GLN A 269 6.90 14.14 5.03
C GLN A 269 5.37 14.24 5.13
N VAL A 270 4.89 14.53 6.34
CA VAL A 270 3.51 14.98 6.53
C VAL A 270 3.45 16.51 6.37
N PRO A 271 2.65 17.02 5.42
CA PRO A 271 2.48 18.46 5.25
C PRO A 271 1.53 19.04 6.31
N ASP A 272 1.67 20.35 6.57
CA ASP A 272 0.67 21.11 7.31
C ASP A 272 -0.57 21.33 6.43
N PHE A 273 -1.77 21.10 6.96
CA PHE A 273 -3.07 21.41 6.34
C PHE A 273 -4.18 21.22 7.39
N GLN A 274 -5.45 21.50 7.05
CA GLN A 274 -6.59 21.38 7.96
C GLN A 274 -7.70 20.45 7.44
N GLY A 275 -8.53 19.94 8.35
CA GLY A 275 -9.79 19.25 8.03
C GLY A 275 -9.78 17.72 8.13
N LEU A 276 -8.68 17.14 8.64
CA LEU A 276 -8.55 15.71 8.93
C LEU A 276 -8.23 15.45 10.42
N ASP A 277 -8.81 16.23 11.33
CA ASP A 277 -8.50 16.19 12.77
C ASP A 277 -8.79 14.82 13.42
N ARG A 278 -9.66 14.01 12.80
CA ARG A 278 -10.03 12.67 13.27
C ARG A 278 -9.48 11.56 12.36
N LEU A 279 -8.45 11.84 11.55
CA LEU A 279 -7.89 10.88 10.59
C LEU A 279 -7.74 9.47 11.18
N GLY A 280 -8.34 8.49 10.52
CA GLY A 280 -8.35 7.11 10.98
C GLY A 280 -7.04 6.36 10.71
N ALA A 281 -6.42 6.59 9.56
CA ALA A 281 -5.21 5.90 9.14
C ALA A 281 -4.25 6.79 8.36
N LEU A 282 -2.96 6.67 8.68
CA LEU A 282 -1.87 7.37 8.00
C LEU A 282 -0.88 6.36 7.42
N SER A 283 -0.53 6.55 6.15
CA SER A 283 0.59 5.89 5.47
C SER A 283 1.58 6.95 4.99
N LEU A 284 2.83 6.84 5.43
CA LEU A 284 3.92 7.70 4.96
C LEU A 284 5.00 6.82 4.32
N THR A 285 5.38 7.17 3.09
CA THR A 285 6.36 6.41 2.30
C THR A 285 7.58 7.26 1.99
N ASN A 286 8.70 6.63 1.62
CA ASN A 286 9.97 7.30 1.31
C ASN A 286 10.56 8.14 2.46
N VAL A 287 10.26 7.80 3.72
CA VAL A 287 10.73 8.57 4.87
C VAL A 287 12.25 8.50 4.99
N THR A 288 12.92 9.65 4.96
CA THR A 288 14.35 9.79 5.28
C THR A 288 14.56 10.29 6.70
N GLU A 289 13.70 11.20 7.18
CA GLU A 289 13.67 11.70 8.55
C GLU A 289 12.22 11.94 8.97
N ILE A 290 11.84 11.69 10.22
CA ILE A 290 10.51 12.03 10.71
C ILE A 290 10.54 12.34 12.20
N ASP A 291 9.81 13.40 12.58
CA ASP A 291 9.50 13.71 13.97
C ASP A 291 8.08 13.24 14.29
N LEU A 292 7.98 12.18 15.09
CA LEU A 292 6.69 11.63 15.47
C LEU A 292 5.85 12.56 16.34
N ALA A 293 6.47 13.54 17.02
CA ALA A 293 5.70 14.54 17.76
C ALA A 293 4.81 15.38 16.83
N LYS A 294 5.26 15.65 15.59
CA LYS A 294 4.45 16.37 14.59
C LYS A 294 3.24 15.55 14.16
N ILE A 295 3.45 14.27 13.85
CA ILE A 295 2.38 13.34 13.46
C ILE A 295 1.33 13.23 14.57
N VAL A 296 1.77 12.98 15.81
CA VAL A 296 0.86 12.82 16.96
C VAL A 296 0.10 14.11 17.27
N LYS A 297 0.73 15.27 17.09
CA LYS A 297 0.08 16.58 17.28
C LYS A 297 -1.00 16.84 16.23
N GLN A 298 -0.76 16.45 14.98
CA GLN A 298 -1.70 16.68 13.89
C GLN A 298 -2.81 15.61 13.84
N PHE A 299 -2.48 14.36 14.16
CA PHE A 299 -3.39 13.22 14.07
C PHE A 299 -3.42 12.44 15.40
N SER A 300 -4.18 12.94 16.37
CA SER A 300 -4.26 12.34 17.71
C SER A 300 -5.20 11.12 17.78
N SER A 301 -6.01 10.88 16.75
CA SER A 301 -7.07 9.85 16.74
C SER A 301 -6.73 8.65 15.83
N LEU A 302 -5.47 8.50 15.41
CA LEU A 302 -5.06 7.43 14.51
C LEU A 302 -5.37 6.05 15.10
N ARG A 303 -5.92 5.17 14.27
CA ARG A 303 -6.02 3.73 14.53
C ARG A 303 -4.93 2.95 13.81
N ILE A 304 -4.42 3.48 12.70
CA ILE A 304 -3.40 2.82 11.88
C ILE A 304 -2.29 3.81 11.54
N LEU A 305 -1.05 3.42 11.81
CA LEU A 305 0.14 4.16 11.40
C LEU A 305 1.08 3.24 10.62
N LYS A 306 1.34 3.59 9.36
CA LYS A 306 2.28 2.90 8.48
C LYS A 306 3.40 3.86 8.08
N LEU A 307 4.63 3.52 8.45
CA LEU A 307 5.81 4.30 8.08
C LEU A 307 6.80 3.42 7.32
N TRP A 308 7.13 3.84 6.10
CA TRP A 308 8.08 3.17 5.22
C TRP A 308 9.26 4.09 4.92
N GLY A 309 10.43 3.75 5.45
CA GLY A 309 11.65 4.52 5.27
C GLY A 309 12.46 4.17 4.01
N LYS A 310 13.31 5.10 3.57
CA LYS A 310 14.27 4.93 2.46
C LYS A 310 15.73 5.02 2.95
N PRO A 311 16.24 3.97 3.59
CA PRO A 311 16.19 3.87 5.06
C PRO A 311 16.16 5.23 5.77
N GLY A 312 15.25 5.43 6.72
CA GLY A 312 15.05 6.72 7.38
C GLY A 312 15.31 6.74 8.89
N TYR A 313 15.22 7.92 9.50
CA TYR A 313 15.37 8.14 10.94
C TYR A 313 14.08 8.66 11.58
N ILE A 314 13.75 8.11 12.74
CA ILE A 314 12.64 8.55 13.59
C ILE A 314 13.21 9.29 14.80
N SER A 315 12.63 10.45 15.11
CA SER A 315 12.77 11.13 16.39
C SER A 315 11.44 11.13 17.16
N ASN A 316 11.53 11.28 18.49
CA ASN A 316 10.37 11.38 19.39
C ASN A 316 9.39 10.20 19.35
N LEU A 317 9.87 8.98 19.10
CA LEU A 317 9.06 7.75 19.05
C LEU A 317 8.15 7.54 20.26
N LYS A 318 8.59 7.97 21.44
CA LYS A 318 7.83 7.86 22.68
C LYS A 318 6.50 8.62 22.65
N CYS A 319 6.34 9.61 21.76
CA CYS A 319 5.07 10.35 21.63
C CYS A 319 3.90 9.45 21.21
N LEU A 320 4.15 8.26 20.65
CA LEU A 320 3.11 7.29 20.34
C LEU A 320 2.25 6.90 21.58
N GLU A 321 2.78 7.04 22.81
CA GLU A 321 2.01 6.84 24.05
C GLU A 321 0.77 7.75 24.16
N GLN A 322 0.72 8.85 23.40
CA GLN A 322 -0.40 9.80 23.39
C GLN A 322 -1.54 9.36 22.45
N VAL A 323 -1.30 8.38 21.58
CA VAL A 323 -2.29 7.87 20.60
C VAL A 323 -2.84 6.55 21.10
N SER A 324 -3.63 6.60 22.18
CA SER A 324 -4.16 5.39 22.83
C SER A 324 -5.12 4.57 21.95
N THR A 325 -5.63 5.18 20.87
CA THR A 325 -6.51 4.56 19.86
C THR A 325 -5.75 3.73 18.82
N LEU A 326 -4.41 3.74 18.84
CA LEU A 326 -3.60 3.07 17.82
C LEU A 326 -3.76 1.55 17.92
N GLN A 327 -4.33 0.96 16.86
CA GLN A 327 -4.62 -0.47 16.76
C GLN A 327 -3.56 -1.21 15.95
N ARG A 328 -2.99 -0.56 14.93
CA ARG A 328 -2.01 -1.17 14.02
C ARG A 328 -0.83 -0.26 13.77
N LEU A 329 0.37 -0.77 14.04
CA LEU A 329 1.63 -0.08 13.80
C LEU A 329 2.52 -0.88 12.87
N PHE A 330 2.97 -0.20 11.82
CA PHE A 330 3.88 -0.73 10.81
C PHE A 330 5.09 0.20 10.70
N LEU A 331 6.29 -0.29 11.03
CA LEU A 331 7.54 0.45 10.87
C LEU A 331 8.53 -0.35 10.04
N PHE A 332 8.90 0.17 8.88
CA PHE A 332 9.77 -0.50 7.93
C PHE A 332 10.95 0.39 7.54
N ASN A 333 12.17 -0.16 7.59
CA ASN A 333 13.39 0.56 7.19
C ASN A 333 13.60 1.89 7.94
N LEU A 334 13.35 1.90 9.25
CA LEU A 334 13.40 3.10 10.09
C LEU A 334 14.29 2.90 11.32
N PHE A 335 15.12 3.90 11.59
CA PHE A 335 16.21 3.90 12.56
C PHE A 335 16.14 5.12 13.48
N GLY A 336 17.17 5.37 14.30
CA GLY A 336 17.26 6.56 15.14
C GLY A 336 16.59 6.46 16.52
N PHE A 337 16.11 5.27 16.91
CA PHE A 337 15.47 5.05 18.21
C PHE A 337 16.05 3.87 18.99
N THR A 338 15.88 3.92 20.30
CA THR A 338 16.23 2.86 21.25
C THR A 338 14.98 2.13 21.75
N GLY A 339 15.17 0.95 22.35
CA GLY A 339 14.05 0.13 22.81
C GLY A 339 13.20 0.75 23.92
N ASP A 340 13.80 1.59 24.77
CA ASP A 340 13.14 2.33 25.86
C ASP A 340 12.31 3.53 25.39
N GLN A 341 12.51 3.96 24.14
CA GLN A 341 11.66 4.97 23.51
C GLN A 341 10.40 4.37 22.87
N PHE A 342 10.34 3.05 22.71
CA PHE A 342 9.16 2.38 22.19
C PHE A 342 8.12 2.20 23.31
N PRO A 343 6.85 2.58 23.12
CA PRO A 343 5.82 2.48 24.16
C PRO A 343 5.65 1.07 24.74
N GLU A 344 5.41 0.98 26.05
CA GLU A 344 5.00 -0.27 26.70
C GLU A 344 3.55 -0.65 26.35
N PRO A 345 3.17 -1.95 26.46
CA PRO A 345 1.83 -2.41 26.10
C PRO A 345 0.68 -1.71 26.83
N ASP A 346 0.89 -1.28 28.07
CA ASP A 346 -0.11 -0.55 28.86
C ASP A 346 -0.36 0.88 28.34
N LYS A 347 0.61 1.45 27.60
CA LYS A 347 0.50 2.77 26.96
C LYS A 347 -0.19 2.72 25.60
N LEU A 348 -0.26 1.54 24.98
CA LEU A 348 -0.95 1.31 23.71
C LEU A 348 -2.04 0.25 23.89
N PRO A 349 -3.11 0.54 24.66
CA PRO A 349 -4.06 -0.48 25.14
C PRO A 349 -4.89 -1.16 24.04
N ASP A 350 -5.02 -0.52 22.87
CA ASP A 350 -5.78 -1.01 21.71
C ASP A 350 -4.88 -1.59 20.60
N LEU A 351 -3.56 -1.62 20.80
CA LEU A 351 -2.63 -2.17 19.81
C LEU A 351 -2.84 -3.69 19.68
N THR A 352 -3.23 -4.12 18.49
CA THR A 352 -3.46 -5.52 18.14
C THR A 352 -2.59 -5.99 16.98
N TRP A 353 -1.90 -5.09 16.29
CA TRP A 353 -0.97 -5.43 15.23
C TRP A 353 0.32 -4.62 15.32
N LEU A 354 1.44 -5.33 15.42
CA LEU A 354 2.78 -4.77 15.45
C LEU A 354 3.64 -5.48 14.39
N SER A 355 3.96 -4.77 13.31
CA SER A 355 4.86 -5.26 12.26
C SER A 355 6.05 -4.32 12.11
N LEU A 356 7.23 -4.82 12.49
CA LEU A 356 8.47 -4.06 12.45
C LEU A 356 9.51 -4.84 11.65
N SER A 357 10.09 -4.24 10.63
CA SER A 357 11.16 -4.89 9.87
C SER A 357 12.23 -3.89 9.44
N SER A 358 13.48 -4.34 9.44
CA SER A 358 14.64 -3.51 9.12
C SER A 358 14.74 -2.31 10.07
N ILE A 359 14.88 -2.63 11.37
CA ILE A 359 14.95 -1.67 12.50
C ILE A 359 16.23 -1.89 13.33
N PRO A 360 16.63 -0.97 14.24
CA PRO A 360 17.82 -1.15 15.07
C PRO A 360 17.75 -2.45 15.90
N ALA A 361 18.84 -3.23 15.86
CA ALA A 361 18.83 -4.57 16.43
C ALA A 361 18.60 -4.61 17.94
N GLU A 362 19.23 -3.69 18.68
CA GLU A 362 19.05 -3.61 20.13
C GLU A 362 17.64 -3.13 20.50
N ALA A 363 17.08 -2.16 19.76
CA ALA A 363 15.70 -1.73 19.95
C ALA A 363 14.72 -2.87 19.68
N GLY A 364 14.84 -3.56 18.55
CA GLY A 364 13.95 -4.67 18.21
C GLY A 364 14.03 -5.86 19.18
N LYS A 365 15.21 -6.16 19.75
CA LYS A 365 15.35 -7.16 20.83
C LYS A 365 14.64 -6.72 22.10
N ALA A 366 14.78 -5.45 22.49
CA ALA A 366 14.11 -4.89 23.66
C ALA A 366 12.58 -4.92 23.48
N ILE A 367 12.07 -4.46 22.34
CA ILE A 367 10.64 -4.49 22.01
C ILE A 367 10.10 -5.93 22.04
N LYS A 368 10.79 -6.89 21.41
CA LYS A 368 10.44 -8.32 21.51
C LYS A 368 10.34 -8.77 22.96
N LYS A 369 11.29 -8.37 23.82
CA LYS A 369 11.30 -8.76 25.23
C LYS A 369 10.14 -8.15 26.01
N THR A 370 9.77 -6.90 25.73
CA THR A 370 8.64 -6.20 26.36
C THR A 370 7.32 -6.86 25.97
N TYR A 371 7.12 -7.09 24.68
CA TYR A 371 5.85 -7.61 24.15
C TYR A 371 5.74 -9.15 24.16
N LYS A 372 6.77 -9.90 24.54
CA LYS A 372 6.73 -11.39 24.54
C LYS A 372 5.65 -11.99 25.44
N ASN A 373 5.26 -11.27 26.49
CA ASN A 373 4.28 -11.73 27.48
C ASN A 373 2.86 -11.32 27.06
N GLU A 374 2.72 -10.47 26.04
CA GLU A 374 1.40 -10.19 25.49
C GLU A 374 0.83 -11.49 24.93
N PRO A 375 -0.41 -11.87 25.32
CA PRO A 375 -1.00 -13.09 24.84
C PRO A 375 -1.01 -13.08 23.31
N ALA A 376 -0.42 -14.09 22.68
CA ALA A 376 -0.43 -14.23 21.22
C ALA A 376 -1.85 -14.25 20.65
N SER A 377 -2.85 -14.60 21.46
CA SER A 377 -4.26 -14.49 21.12
C SER A 377 -4.74 -13.05 20.94
N ARG A 378 -4.11 -12.04 21.54
CA ARG A 378 -4.57 -10.63 21.54
C ARG A 378 -3.90 -9.75 20.50
N MET A 379 -2.70 -10.10 20.08
CA MET A 379 -1.88 -9.23 19.26
C MET A 379 -1.03 -10.02 18.28
N PHE A 380 -1.03 -9.57 17.03
CA PHE A 380 -0.07 -9.99 16.04
C PHE A 380 1.24 -9.23 16.25
N ILE A 381 2.32 -9.97 16.54
CA ILE A 381 3.68 -9.43 16.54
C ILE A 381 4.45 -10.11 15.41
N ASP A 382 5.01 -9.30 14.53
CA ASP A 382 6.04 -9.69 13.58
C ASP A 382 7.19 -8.68 13.65
N ILE A 383 8.36 -9.14 14.11
CA ILE A 383 9.55 -8.29 14.24
C ILE A 383 10.71 -9.02 13.59
N THR A 384 11.12 -8.55 12.41
CA THR A 384 12.10 -9.21 11.54
C THR A 384 13.24 -8.27 11.15
N GLN A 385 14.27 -8.83 10.51
CA GLN A 385 15.41 -8.07 9.97
C GLN A 385 16.03 -7.05 10.94
N LEU A 386 16.45 -7.50 12.11
CA LEU A 386 17.12 -6.66 13.09
C LEU A 386 18.52 -6.24 12.62
N ARG A 387 18.74 -4.94 12.38
CA ARG A 387 19.98 -4.43 11.76
C ARG A 387 20.90 -3.80 12.80
N LYS A 388 22.19 -4.15 12.73
CA LYS A 388 23.23 -3.49 13.54
C LYS A 388 23.63 -2.15 12.90
N PRO A 389 24.23 -1.21 13.66
CA PRO A 389 24.71 0.05 13.11
C PRO A 389 25.64 -0.11 11.90
N GLU A 390 26.49 -1.14 11.89
CA GLU A 390 27.42 -1.40 10.77
C GLU A 390 26.67 -1.76 9.49
N TRP A 391 25.56 -2.49 9.58
CA TRP A 391 24.73 -2.81 8.42
C TRP A 391 24.13 -1.54 7.82
N LEU A 392 23.67 -0.61 8.67
CA LEU A 392 23.09 0.65 8.20
C LEU A 392 24.13 1.50 7.48
N LEU A 393 25.33 1.64 8.05
CA LEU A 393 26.45 2.33 7.41
C LEU A 393 26.80 1.73 6.04
N GLU A 394 26.75 0.40 5.92
CA GLU A 394 27.07 -0.29 4.66
C GLU A 394 25.98 -0.23 3.59
N ASN A 395 24.72 0.00 3.97
CA ASN A 395 23.55 -0.19 3.10
C ASN A 395 22.61 1.03 2.98
N LEU A 396 22.88 2.14 3.69
CA LEU A 396 22.05 3.35 3.66
C LEU A 396 21.82 3.85 2.22
N GLU A 397 22.90 3.90 1.43
CA GLU A 397 22.89 4.36 0.05
C GLU A 397 22.90 3.19 -0.96
N ASN A 398 22.68 1.95 -0.51
CA ASN A 398 22.66 0.78 -1.39
C ASN A 398 21.24 0.60 -1.97
N PRO A 399 21.02 0.79 -3.29
CA PRO A 399 19.70 0.56 -3.89
C PRO A 399 19.31 -0.92 -3.87
N PHE A 400 20.29 -1.84 -3.84
CA PHE A 400 20.08 -3.29 -3.85
C PHE A 400 20.00 -3.92 -2.45
N ARG A 401 19.83 -3.12 -1.39
CA ARG A 401 19.85 -3.61 0.01
C ARG A 401 18.79 -4.69 0.28
N ASP A 402 17.64 -4.63 -0.38
CA ASP A 402 16.54 -5.56 -0.18
C ASP A 402 16.71 -6.87 -0.98
N TRP A 403 17.69 -6.95 -1.87
CA TRP A 403 17.98 -8.17 -2.62
C TRP A 403 18.45 -9.32 -1.71
N GLU A 404 19.03 -9.02 -0.55
CA GLU A 404 19.54 -10.06 0.36
C GLU A 404 18.41 -10.87 1.04
N VAL A 405 17.16 -10.40 0.97
CA VAL A 405 15.99 -11.04 1.59
C VAL A 405 15.00 -11.62 0.58
N ARG A 406 15.26 -11.49 -0.72
CA ARG A 406 14.41 -12.06 -1.79
C ARG A 406 14.74 -13.53 -2.01
N GLU A 407 13.71 -14.38 -2.06
CA GLU A 407 13.89 -15.83 -2.17
C GLU A 407 14.60 -16.25 -3.46
N GLN A 408 14.37 -15.52 -4.55
CA GLN A 408 14.98 -15.77 -5.87
C GLN A 408 16.43 -15.27 -5.98
N ILE A 409 16.91 -14.43 -5.05
CA ILE A 409 18.23 -13.82 -5.12
C ILE A 409 19.15 -14.40 -4.04
N SER A 410 20.22 -15.07 -4.46
CA SER A 410 21.22 -15.55 -3.51
C SER A 410 21.93 -14.40 -2.79
N LEU A 411 22.29 -14.59 -1.51
CA LEU A 411 23.08 -13.63 -0.73
C LEU A 411 24.39 -13.25 -1.44
N ALA A 412 24.99 -14.19 -2.19
CA ALA A 412 26.19 -13.93 -2.97
C ALA A 412 25.95 -12.94 -4.13
N ASN A 413 24.80 -13.02 -4.80
CA ASN A 413 24.44 -12.08 -5.87
C ASN A 413 24.02 -10.72 -5.28
N ALA A 414 23.25 -10.68 -4.19
CA ALA A 414 22.94 -9.43 -3.49
C ALA A 414 24.22 -8.68 -3.07
N LYS A 415 25.21 -9.41 -2.51
CA LYS A 415 26.52 -8.83 -2.18
C LYS A 415 27.25 -8.30 -3.42
N LYS A 416 27.27 -9.05 -4.53
CA LYS A 416 27.92 -8.60 -5.78
C LYS A 416 27.25 -7.36 -6.37
N ALA A 417 25.92 -7.29 -6.37
CA ALA A 417 25.18 -6.11 -6.83
C ALA A 417 25.57 -4.86 -6.02
N ARG A 418 25.61 -4.98 -4.68
CA ARG A 418 26.08 -3.92 -3.80
C ARG A 418 27.53 -3.50 -4.09
N GLU A 419 28.46 -4.45 -4.22
CA GLU A 419 29.86 -4.11 -4.51
C GLU A 419 30.02 -3.48 -5.90
N GLN A 420 29.25 -3.93 -6.89
CA GLN A 420 29.24 -3.32 -8.22
C GLN A 420 28.71 -1.88 -8.18
N TYR A 421 27.64 -1.63 -7.44
CA TYR A 421 27.12 -0.28 -7.22
C TYR A 421 28.19 0.64 -6.61
N LYS A 422 28.83 0.20 -5.52
CA LYS A 422 29.91 0.95 -4.85
C LYS A 422 31.07 1.24 -5.80
N LYS A 423 31.49 0.24 -6.59
CA LYS A 423 32.55 0.40 -7.58
C LYS A 423 32.20 1.47 -8.62
N THR A 424 30.98 1.40 -9.14
CA THR A 424 30.49 2.30 -10.21
C THR A 424 30.38 3.73 -9.70
N ARG A 425 29.81 3.91 -8.49
CA ARG A 425 29.77 5.22 -7.81
C ARG A 425 31.16 5.81 -7.60
N GLY A 426 32.11 5.00 -7.11
CA GLY A 426 33.49 5.43 -6.93
C GLY A 426 34.17 5.84 -8.24
N ALA A 427 33.92 5.10 -9.34
CA ALA A 427 34.43 5.44 -10.66
C ALA A 427 33.86 6.76 -11.19
N ILE A 428 32.56 6.98 -11.01
CA ILE A 428 31.89 8.24 -11.38
C ILE A 428 32.41 9.41 -10.54
N GLN A 429 32.54 9.25 -9.22
CA GLN A 429 33.11 10.29 -8.36
C GLN A 429 34.55 10.64 -8.76
N GLY A 430 35.39 9.62 -8.99
CA GLY A 430 36.75 9.82 -9.47
C GLY A 430 36.83 10.43 -10.87
N LEU A 431 35.78 10.30 -11.69
CA LEU A 431 35.66 11.02 -12.95
C LEU A 431 35.33 12.51 -12.71
N ARG A 432 34.38 12.84 -11.81
CA ARG A 432 34.07 14.23 -11.44
C ARG A 432 35.28 14.98 -10.88
N GLU A 433 36.09 14.33 -10.05
CA GLU A 433 37.29 14.94 -9.47
C GLU A 433 38.32 15.31 -10.55
N ARG A 434 38.44 14.50 -11.61
CA ARG A 434 39.32 14.79 -12.76
C ARG A 434 38.81 15.96 -13.59
N GLU A 435 37.49 16.06 -13.79
CA GLU A 435 36.84 17.20 -14.44
C GLU A 435 37.10 18.50 -13.66
N ALA A 436 36.86 18.47 -12.35
CA ALA A 436 37.03 19.63 -11.48
C ALA A 436 38.48 20.13 -11.40
N THR A 437 39.46 19.24 -11.61
CA THR A 437 40.89 19.57 -11.62
C THR A 437 41.41 19.95 -13.01
N GLY A 438 40.55 20.00 -14.02
CA GLY A 438 40.91 20.39 -15.39
C GLY A 438 41.83 19.40 -16.10
N GLN A 439 41.83 18.13 -15.69
CA GLN A 439 42.59 17.09 -16.38
C GLN A 439 41.98 16.82 -17.76
N GLU A 440 42.81 16.75 -18.79
CA GLU A 440 42.37 16.40 -20.14
C GLU A 440 42.04 14.91 -20.20
N VAL A 441 40.75 14.60 -20.19
CA VAL A 441 40.19 13.24 -20.23
C VAL A 441 38.99 13.25 -21.16
N ASP A 442 38.85 12.23 -22.01
CA ASP A 442 37.61 11.98 -22.75
C ASP A 442 36.54 11.46 -21.78
N MET A 443 35.82 12.40 -21.18
CA MET A 443 34.83 12.14 -20.14
C MET A 443 33.72 11.21 -20.62
N GLU A 444 33.30 11.38 -21.88
CA GLU A 444 32.20 10.61 -22.47
C GLU A 444 32.62 9.16 -22.70
N SER A 445 33.81 8.92 -23.25
CA SER A 445 34.35 7.57 -23.45
C SER A 445 34.60 6.84 -22.12
N VAL A 446 35.08 7.54 -21.10
CA VAL A 446 35.27 6.95 -19.76
C VAL A 446 33.92 6.61 -19.13
N LEU A 447 32.92 7.48 -19.26
CA LEU A 447 31.57 7.24 -18.73
C LEU A 447 30.91 6.04 -19.42
N GLU A 448 31.05 5.93 -20.75
CA GLU A 448 30.59 4.75 -21.52
C GLU A 448 31.24 3.46 -21.00
N SER A 449 32.54 3.48 -20.73
CA SER A 449 33.26 2.33 -20.17
C SER A 449 32.75 1.93 -18.78
N ILE A 450 32.43 2.91 -17.92
CA ILE A 450 31.85 2.68 -16.59
C ILE A 450 30.47 2.01 -16.73
N VAL A 451 29.63 2.51 -17.63
CA VAL A 451 28.30 1.96 -17.89
C VAL A 451 28.40 0.53 -18.41
N VAL A 452 29.26 0.27 -19.40
CA VAL A 452 29.47 -1.09 -19.94
C VAL A 452 29.94 -2.04 -18.84
N GLU A 453 30.89 -1.61 -18.00
CA GLU A 453 31.37 -2.44 -16.89
C GLU A 453 30.25 -2.74 -15.88
N TYR A 454 29.44 -1.74 -15.53
CA TYR A 454 28.27 -1.92 -14.69
C TYR A 454 27.30 -2.96 -15.26
N THR A 455 26.90 -2.80 -16.52
CA THR A 455 25.96 -3.73 -17.18
C THR A 455 26.52 -5.14 -17.26
N GLN A 456 27.79 -5.30 -17.64
CA GLN A 456 28.41 -6.62 -17.78
C GLN A 456 28.53 -7.38 -16.45
N ALA A 457 28.66 -6.66 -15.33
CA ALA A 457 28.61 -7.29 -14.01
C ALA A 457 27.25 -7.94 -13.73
N PHE A 458 26.14 -7.27 -14.10
CA PHE A 458 24.79 -7.82 -13.98
C PHE A 458 24.52 -8.95 -14.98
N ASN A 459 24.93 -8.83 -16.24
CA ASN A 459 24.91 -9.93 -17.23
C ASN A 459 25.58 -11.20 -16.65
N LYS A 460 26.77 -11.04 -16.07
CA LYS A 460 27.52 -12.15 -15.46
C LYS A 460 26.81 -12.75 -14.25
N MET A 461 26.15 -11.92 -13.44
CA MET A 461 25.35 -12.40 -12.31
C MET A 461 24.12 -13.18 -12.81
N ASN A 462 23.46 -12.72 -13.87
CA ASN A 462 22.26 -13.34 -14.38
C ASN A 462 22.49 -14.64 -15.16
N ARG A 463 23.61 -14.74 -15.90
CA ARG A 463 23.93 -15.82 -16.86
C ARG A 463 23.64 -17.27 -16.39
N ARG A 464 23.72 -17.56 -15.09
CA ARG A 464 23.48 -18.91 -14.55
C ARG A 464 22.20 -19.06 -13.76
N THR A 465 21.71 -17.96 -13.19
CA THR A 465 20.64 -17.98 -12.19
C THR A 465 19.34 -17.41 -12.72
N HIS A 466 19.38 -16.62 -13.80
CA HIS A 466 18.20 -16.00 -14.44
C HIS A 466 17.27 -15.35 -13.42
N PHE A 467 17.85 -14.66 -12.43
CA PHE A 467 17.09 -14.04 -11.32
C PHE A 467 16.74 -12.58 -11.59
N ILE A 468 17.41 -11.94 -12.57
CA ILE A 468 17.09 -10.59 -12.96
C ILE A 468 15.89 -10.69 -13.89
N GLU A 469 14.70 -10.42 -13.35
CA GLU A 469 13.45 -10.32 -14.09
C GLU A 469 13.11 -8.85 -14.33
N THR A 470 11.85 -8.55 -14.67
CA THR A 470 11.41 -7.19 -14.97
C THR A 470 11.69 -6.21 -13.83
N LEU A 471 11.38 -6.59 -12.58
CA LEU A 471 11.55 -5.71 -11.42
C LEU A 471 13.02 -5.44 -11.13
N GLU A 472 13.84 -6.49 -11.02
CA GLU A 472 15.28 -6.35 -10.78
C GLU A 472 15.97 -5.59 -11.92
N CYS A 473 15.52 -5.76 -13.17
CA CYS A 473 16.05 -5.01 -14.30
C CYS A 473 15.77 -3.50 -14.16
N GLU A 474 14.55 -3.13 -13.78
CA GLU A 474 14.18 -1.73 -13.52
C GLU A 474 15.01 -1.15 -12.37
N GLU A 475 15.22 -1.90 -11.29
CA GLU A 475 16.07 -1.47 -10.17
C GLU A 475 17.53 -1.25 -10.57
N VAL A 476 18.08 -2.13 -11.43
CA VAL A 476 19.43 -1.98 -11.97
C VAL A 476 19.54 -0.75 -12.87
N PHE A 477 18.51 -0.49 -13.68
CA PHE A 477 18.43 0.68 -14.55
C PHE A 477 18.35 1.98 -13.73
N VAL A 478 17.40 2.08 -12.80
CA VAL A 478 17.19 3.26 -11.96
C VAL A 478 18.43 3.56 -11.11
N ALA A 479 19.06 2.54 -10.54
CA ALA A 479 20.31 2.72 -9.78
C ALA A 479 21.45 3.31 -10.63
N LEU A 480 21.52 2.97 -11.92
CA LEU A 480 22.50 3.54 -12.84
C LEU A 480 22.13 4.99 -13.21
N GLU A 481 20.85 5.24 -13.52
CA GLU A 481 20.35 6.57 -13.83
C GLU A 481 20.62 7.56 -12.70
N GLU A 482 20.30 7.20 -11.45
CA GLU A 482 20.59 8.03 -10.27
C GLU A 482 22.10 8.32 -10.17
N LEU A 483 22.96 7.34 -10.40
CA LEU A 483 24.41 7.55 -10.39
C LEU A 483 24.89 8.52 -11.48
N LEU A 484 24.35 8.41 -12.68
CA LEU A 484 24.68 9.32 -13.80
C LEU A 484 24.21 10.75 -13.51
N GLN A 485 23.04 10.92 -12.90
CA GLN A 485 22.54 12.23 -12.48
C GLN A 485 23.42 12.88 -11.40
N THR A 486 24.16 12.10 -10.60
CA THR A 486 25.17 12.68 -9.68
C THR A 486 26.40 13.25 -10.40
N PHE A 487 26.63 12.85 -11.65
CA PHE A 487 27.74 13.28 -12.49
C PHE A 487 27.38 14.53 -13.30
N THR A 488 26.23 14.52 -13.98
CA THR A 488 25.84 15.55 -14.95
C THR A 488 24.35 15.87 -14.89
N ASP A 489 24.01 17.15 -15.08
CA ASP A 489 22.63 17.62 -15.29
C ASP A 489 22.20 17.53 -16.78
N SER A 490 23.08 17.05 -17.67
CA SER A 490 22.79 16.94 -19.10
C SER A 490 21.92 15.74 -19.39
N GLU A 491 20.60 15.97 -19.54
CA GLU A 491 19.64 14.93 -19.96
C GLU A 491 20.08 14.19 -21.23
N LYS A 492 20.68 14.90 -22.18
CA LYS A 492 21.17 14.31 -23.44
C LYS A 492 22.29 13.30 -23.18
N LEU A 493 23.24 13.62 -22.30
CA LEU A 493 24.34 12.72 -21.98
C LEU A 493 23.85 11.53 -21.17
N THR A 494 23.01 11.76 -20.16
CA THR A 494 22.38 10.69 -19.37
C THR A 494 21.62 9.72 -20.27
N ARG A 495 20.77 10.23 -21.17
CA ARG A 495 20.03 9.38 -22.13
C ARG A 495 20.96 8.55 -23.01
N LYS A 496 22.04 9.14 -23.54
CA LYS A 496 23.03 8.41 -24.34
C LYS A 496 23.67 7.27 -23.53
N MET A 497 24.03 7.51 -22.28
CA MET A 497 24.59 6.48 -21.40
C MET A 497 23.59 5.37 -21.08
N LEU A 498 22.31 5.71 -20.90
CA LEU A 498 21.25 4.72 -20.72
C LEU A 498 21.01 3.89 -22.01
N GLU A 499 21.16 4.48 -23.19
CA GLU A 499 21.15 3.73 -24.46
C GLU A 499 22.33 2.74 -24.56
N VAL A 500 23.52 3.11 -24.06
CA VAL A 500 24.66 2.18 -23.95
C VAL A 500 24.34 1.01 -23.01
N PHE A 501 23.73 1.30 -21.85
CA PHE A 501 23.26 0.26 -20.94
C PHE A 501 22.28 -0.71 -21.64
N GLU A 502 21.29 -0.17 -22.35
CA GLU A 502 20.27 -0.92 -23.09
C GLU A 502 20.86 -1.81 -24.20
N GLN A 503 21.89 -1.34 -24.90
CA GLN A 503 22.58 -2.12 -25.92
C GLN A 503 23.47 -3.22 -25.34
N ALA A 504 24.02 -3.00 -24.14
CA ALA A 504 24.97 -3.92 -23.51
C ALA A 504 24.31 -5.01 -22.63
N ARG A 505 23.05 -4.82 -22.20
CA ARG A 505 22.35 -5.77 -21.33
C ARG A 505 21.95 -7.04 -22.08
N ASP A 506 22.09 -8.19 -21.43
CA ASP A 506 21.70 -9.50 -21.95
C ASP A 506 20.79 -10.31 -21.00
N PHE A 507 20.27 -9.64 -19.96
CA PHE A 507 19.39 -10.20 -18.93
C PHE A 507 17.93 -9.80 -19.08
#